data_AF-A0A3B8N6U3-F1
#
_entry.id   AF-A0A3B8N6U3-F1
#
_cell.length_a   1.000
_cell.length_b   1.000
_cell.length_c   1.000
_cell.angle_alpha   90.00
_cell.angle_beta   90.00
_cell.angle_gamma   90.00
#
_symmetry.space_group_name_H-M   'P 1'
#
loop_
_entity.id
_entity.type
_entity.pdbx_description
1 polymer ?
#
loop_
_entity_poly.entity_id
_entity_poly.type
_entity_poly.pdbx_seq_one_letter_code
_entity_poly.pdbx_strand_id
1 'polypeptide(L)'
;RLLLVDEVGYLEECSLKYMSAIISLLKRSSRFICVLRYGDVKFIEKLRREIDVQLILLTRSNQHEVFQYISEELKKKHLDEIGKGKDNPSPGGDGGI
;
A
#
# COMPACT_ATOMS: atom_id res chain seq x y z
N ARG A 1 -3.10 8.51 -3.46
CA ARG A 1 -4.26 7.60 -3.74
C ARG A 1 -3.93 6.24 -3.12
N LEU A 2 -4.88 5.61 -2.42
CA LEU A 2 -4.72 4.30 -1.79
C LEU A 2 -5.36 3.23 -2.69
N LEU A 3 -4.61 2.18 -3.03
CA LEU A 3 -5.16 0.99 -3.66
C LEU A 3 -5.63 0.01 -2.58
N LEU A 4 -6.86 -0.48 -2.70
CA LEU A 4 -7.38 -1.56 -1.86
C LEU A 4 -7.60 -2.79 -2.74
N VAL A 5 -7.05 -3.92 -2.33
CA VAL A 5 -7.26 -5.21 -2.97
C VAL A 5 -7.80 -6.17 -1.91
N ASP A 6 -9.07 -6.52 -2.03
CA ASP A 6 -9.72 -7.45 -1.12
C ASP A 6 -9.66 -8.87 -1.71
N GLU A 7 -9.12 -9.75 -0.90
CA GLU A 7 -8.69 -11.13 -1.12
C GLU A 7 -7.87 -11.45 -2.39
N VAL A 8 -6.62 -11.85 -2.16
CA VAL A 8 -5.69 -12.41 -3.13
C VAL A 8 -5.16 -13.73 -2.58
N GLY A 9 -5.13 -14.77 -3.41
CA GLY A 9 -4.57 -16.08 -3.04
C GLY A 9 -5.46 -17.28 -3.35
N TYR A 10 -6.32 -17.18 -4.37
CA TYR A 10 -7.03 -18.33 -4.92
C TYR A 10 -7.00 -18.32 -6.44
N LEU A 11 -7.40 -17.21 -7.05
CA LEU A 11 -7.41 -17.07 -8.51
C LEU A 11 -5.99 -16.88 -9.07
N GLU A 12 -5.10 -16.26 -8.31
CA GLU A 12 -3.70 -16.02 -8.66
C GLU A 12 -2.91 -17.33 -8.76
N GLU A 13 -3.21 -18.30 -7.91
CA GLU A 13 -2.65 -19.65 -7.99
C GLU A 13 -3.08 -20.35 -9.29
N CYS A 14 -4.30 -20.07 -9.76
CA CYS A 14 -4.85 -20.66 -10.98
C CYS A 14 -4.33 -20.01 -12.27
N SER A 15 -3.67 -18.84 -12.19
CA SER A 15 -3.24 -18.09 -13.37
C SER A 15 -1.99 -17.24 -13.11
N LEU A 16 -0.86 -17.66 -13.68
CA LEU A 16 0.40 -16.90 -13.65
C LEU A 16 0.28 -15.52 -14.29
N LYS A 17 -0.61 -15.35 -15.27
CA LYS A 17 -0.89 -14.05 -15.90
C LYS A 17 -1.59 -13.12 -14.92
N TYR A 18 -2.58 -13.64 -14.19
CA TYR A 18 -3.30 -12.87 -13.18
C TYR A 18 -2.40 -12.48 -12.01
N MET A 19 -1.60 -13.43 -11.50
CA MET A 19 -0.57 -13.17 -10.49
C MET A 19 0.39 -12.05 -10.92
N SER A 20 0.91 -12.11 -12.14
CA SER A 20 1.83 -11.09 -12.67
C SER A 20 1.15 -9.72 -12.82
N ALA A 21 -0.13 -9.70 -13.21
CA ALA A 21 -0.91 -8.47 -13.31
C ALA A 21 -1.15 -7.82 -11.93
N ILE A 22 -1.49 -8.62 -10.91
CA ILE A 22 -1.64 -8.14 -9.53
C ILE A 22 -0.32 -7.58 -9.00
N ILE A 23 0.79 -8.32 -9.14
CA ILE A 23 2.10 -7.82 -8.70
C ILE A 23 2.47 -6.51 -9.41
N SER A 24 2.23 -6.43 -10.72
CA SER A 24 2.46 -5.20 -11.49
C SER A 24 1.58 -4.05 -11.02
N LEU A 25 0.32 -4.30 -10.70
CA LEU A 25 -0.60 -3.32 -10.14
C LEU A 25 -0.12 -2.80 -8.79
N LEU A 26 0.32 -3.69 -7.90
CA LEU A 26 0.86 -3.35 -6.59
C LEU A 26 2.16 -2.53 -6.71
N LYS A 27 3.09 -2.94 -7.58
CA LYS A 27 4.35 -2.21 -7.83
C LYS A 27 4.17 -0.78 -8.31
N ARG A 28 3.17 -0.53 -9.16
CA ARG A 28 2.88 0.83 -9.66
C ARG A 28 2.17 1.70 -8.62
N SER A 29 1.62 1.09 -7.57
CA SER A 29 0.87 1.79 -6.55
C SER A 29 1.82 2.21 -5.43
N SER A 30 1.96 3.51 -5.21
CA SER A 30 2.79 4.03 -4.12
C SER A 30 2.28 3.65 -2.73
N ARG A 31 0.98 3.32 -2.63
CA ARG A 31 0.31 2.94 -1.37
C ARG A 31 -0.77 1.91 -1.68
N PHE A 32 -0.75 0.79 -0.97
CA PHE A 32 -1.81 -0.21 -1.07
C PHE A 32 -2.05 -0.94 0.26
N ILE A 33 -3.26 -1.50 0.40
CA ILE A 33 -3.60 -2.53 1.37
C ILE A 33 -4.12 -3.72 0.58
N CYS A 34 -3.59 -4.89 0.87
CA CYS A 34 -3.95 -6.13 0.19
C CYS A 34 -4.28 -7.19 1.24
N VAL A 35 -5.45 -7.80 1.14
CA VAL A 35 -5.84 -8.93 1.98
C VAL A 35 -5.36 -10.21 1.30
N LEU A 36 -4.50 -10.97 1.98
CA LEU A 36 -3.98 -12.23 1.46
C LEU A 36 -4.65 -13.40 2.17
N ARG A 37 -5.04 -14.42 1.41
CA ARG A 37 -5.57 -15.65 1.98
C ARG A 37 -4.48 -16.34 2.80
N TYR A 38 -4.83 -16.74 4.03
CA TYR A 38 -3.92 -17.49 4.88
C TYR A 38 -3.59 -18.85 4.24
N GLY A 39 -2.30 -19.18 4.17
CA GLY A 39 -1.81 -20.45 3.62
C GLY A 39 -1.33 -20.41 2.17
N ASP A 40 -1.53 -19.32 1.42
CA ASP A 40 -0.93 -19.17 0.08
C ASP A 40 0.55 -18.77 0.19
N VAL A 41 1.41 -19.78 0.37
CA VAL A 41 2.85 -19.58 0.55
C VAL A 41 3.50 -19.05 -0.73
N LYS A 42 3.06 -19.49 -1.92
CA LYS A 42 3.74 -19.20 -3.18
C LYS A 42 3.55 -17.76 -3.61
N PHE A 43 2.33 -17.24 -3.52
CA PHE A 43 2.06 -15.85 -3.83
C PHE A 43 2.72 -14.92 -2.82
N ILE A 44 2.59 -15.21 -1.51
CA ILE A 44 3.19 -14.41 -0.44
C ILE A 44 4.71 -14.34 -0.59
N GLU A 45 5.38 -15.47 -0.86
CA GLU A 45 6.82 -15.49 -1.10
C GLU A 45 7.23 -14.67 -2.32
N LYS A 46 6.48 -14.77 -3.42
CA LYS A 46 6.76 -13.98 -4.62
C LYS A 46 6.57 -12.49 -4.35
N LEU A 47 5.50 -12.12 -3.64
CA LEU A 47 5.23 -10.74 -3.24
C LEU A 47 6.35 -10.17 -2.38
N ARG A 48 6.80 -10.91 -1.36
CA ARG A 48 7.93 -10.52 -0.48
C ARG A 48 9.24 -10.32 -1.22
N ARG A 49 9.51 -11.14 -2.25
CA ARG A 49 10.73 -11.01 -3.06
C ARG A 49 10.70 -9.79 -3.98
N GLU A 50 9.52 -9.38 -4.43
CA GLU A 50 9.36 -8.39 -5.48
C GLU A 50 8.96 -7.00 -4.97
N ILE A 51 8.40 -6.90 -3.77
CA ILE A 51 7.89 -5.66 -3.18
C ILE A 51 8.24 -5.64 -1.70
N ASP A 52 8.82 -4.53 -1.24
CA ASP A 52 9.02 -4.29 0.19
C ASP A 52 7.66 -3.99 0.84
N VAL A 53 7.14 -4.95 1.60
CA VAL A 53 5.81 -4.91 2.20
C VAL A 53 5.85 -5.34 3.65
N GLN A 54 5.04 -4.67 4.46
CA GLN A 54 4.73 -5.15 5.80
C GLN A 54 3.61 -6.17 5.71
N LEU A 55 3.83 -7.34 6.32
CA LEU A 55 2.85 -8.41 6.38
C LEU A 55 2.39 -8.58 7.82
N ILE A 56 1.08 -8.42 8.02
CA ILE A 56 0.44 -8.57 9.31
C ILE A 56 -0.41 -9.83 9.26
N LEU A 57 -0.11 -10.80 10.13
CA LEU A 57 -0.96 -11.96 10.32
C LEU A 57 -2.18 -11.54 11.15
N LEU A 58 -3.35 -11.47 10.51
CA LEU A 58 -4.60 -11.14 11.19
C LEU A 58 -5.12 -12.36 11.97
N THR A 59 -5.42 -12.15 13.24
CA THR A 59 -6.03 -13.14 14.13
C THR A 59 -7.26 -12.54 14.80
N ARG A 60 -8.12 -13.37 15.39
CA ARG A 60 -9.28 -12.87 16.15
C ARG A 60 -8.88 -12.01 17.34
N SER A 61 -7.70 -12.26 17.94
CA SER A 61 -7.24 -11.54 19.11
C SER A 61 -6.63 -10.17 18.77
N ASN A 62 -6.01 -10.03 17.59
CA ASN A 62 -5.34 -8.78 17.20
C ASN A 62 -6.14 -7.91 16.22
N GLN A 63 -7.32 -8.36 15.76
CA GLN A 63 -8.09 -7.65 14.73
C GLN A 63 -8.36 -6.17 15.04
N HIS A 64 -8.63 -5.85 16.31
CA HIS A 64 -8.91 -4.47 16.72
C HIS A 64 -7.63 -3.62 16.68
N GLU A 65 -6.53 -4.17 17.19
CA GLU A 65 -5.23 -3.49 17.22
C GLU A 65 -4.71 -3.24 15.81
N VAL A 66 -4.84 -4.23 14.91
CA VAL A 66 -4.47 -4.10 13.51
C VAL A 66 -5.31 -3.03 12.81
N PHE A 67 -6.62 -2.98 13.08
CA PHE A 67 -7.48 -1.93 12.56
C PHE A 67 -7.04 -0.53 13.03
N GLN A 68 -6.73 -0.37 14.32
CA GLN A 68 -6.25 0.91 14.85
C GLN A 68 -4.91 1.30 14.22
N TYR A 69 -3.96 0.37 14.17
CA TYR A 69 -2.66 0.58 13.55
C TYR A 69 -2.77 1.06 12.10
N ILE A 70 -3.54 0.35 11.27
CA ILE A 70 -3.77 0.72 9.87
C ILE A 70 -4.44 2.10 9.79
N SER A 71 -5.43 2.37 10.64
CA SER A 71 -6.15 3.65 10.67
C SER A 71 -5.22 4.81 11.01
N GLU A 72 -4.31 4.63 11.98
CA GLU A 72 -3.32 5.64 12.35
C GLU A 72 -2.29 5.88 11.23
N GLU A 73 -1.78 4.83 10.61
CA GLU A 73 -0.83 4.95 9.50
C GLU A 73 -1.44 5.65 8.28
N LEU A 74 -2.72 5.40 8.01
CA LEU A 74 -3.46 6.12 6.97
C LEU A 74 -3.61 7.62 7.31
N LYS A 75 -3.88 7.95 8.57
CA LYS A 75 -4.04 9.34 9.07
C LYS A 75 -2.73 10.13 9.05
N LYS A 76 -1.63 9.57 9.60
CA LYS A 76 -0.31 10.24 9.64
C LYS A 76 0.10 10.72 8.25
N LYS A 77 -0.04 9.86 7.25
CA LYS A 77 0.35 10.17 5.87
C LYS A 77 -0.60 11.12 5.16
N HIS A 78 -1.85 11.24 5.60
CA HIS A 78 -2.74 12.29 5.10
C HIS A 78 -2.29 13.68 5.56
N LEU A 79 -1.78 13.78 6.79
CA LEU A 79 -1.24 15.03 7.32
C LEU A 79 0.08 15.43 6.62
N ASP A 80 0.96 14.46 6.31
CA ASP A 80 2.20 14.73 5.55
C ASP A 80 1.92 15.23 4.12
N GLU A 81 0.87 14.73 3.47
CA GLU A 81 0.45 15.16 2.13
C GLU A 81 -0.16 16.58 2.16
N ILE A 82 -0.84 16.97 3.24
CA ILE A 82 -1.37 18.33 3.43
C ILE A 82 -0.27 19.33 3.82
N GLY A 83 0.71 18.91 4.62
CA GLY A 83 1.84 19.74 5.06
C GLY A 83 2.76 20.17 3.91
N LYS A 84 2.99 19.29 2.93
CA LYS A 84 3.82 19.60 1.74
C LYS A 84 3.18 20.58 0.75
N GLY A 85 1.90 20.94 0.92
CA GLY A 85 1.21 21.90 0.06
C GLY A 85 1.43 23.38 0.42
N LYS A 86 2.15 23.70 1.51
CA LYS A 86 2.30 25.08 2.02
C LYS A 86 3.69 25.69 1.89
N ASP A 87 4.71 24.94 1.44
CA ASP A 87 6.10 25.41 1.42
C ASP A 87 6.67 25.64 0.01
N ASN A 88 5.87 26.20 -0.90
CA ASN A 88 6.41 26.87 -2.09
C ASN A 88 6.21 28.38 -1.94
N PRO A 89 7.09 29.10 -1.21
CA PRO A 89 7.23 30.53 -1.45
C PRO A 89 7.74 30.68 -2.89
N SER A 90 6.91 31.25 -3.75
CA SER A 90 7.36 31.70 -5.08
C SER A 90 8.62 32.55 -4.89
N PRO A 91 9.72 32.28 -5.59
CA PRO A 91 10.88 33.17 -5.52
C PRO A 91 10.43 34.52 -6.07
N GLY A 92 10.56 35.56 -5.25
CA GLY A 92 10.26 36.92 -5.64
C GLY A 92 10.98 37.28 -6.94
N GLY A 93 10.21 37.75 -7.92
CA GLY A 93 10.73 38.53 -9.02
C GLY A 93 10.64 40.00 -8.63
N ASP A 94 11.74 40.52 -8.08
CA ASP A 94 12.00 41.95 -8.06
C ASP A 94 12.89 42.32 -9.26
N GLY A 95 12.62 43.48 -9.85
CA GLY A 95 13.51 44.16 -10.79
C GLY A 95 13.14 44.07 -12.28
N GLY A 96 12.60 45.16 -12.84
CA GLY A 96 12.62 45.36 -14.28
C GLY A 96 11.76 46.49 -14.87
N ILE A 97 12.20 47.74 -14.64
CA ILE A 97 11.85 49.03 -15.32
C ILE A 97 10.45 49.60 -15.10
#